data_AF-A0A0U5MD54-F1
#
_entry.id   AF-A0A0U5MD54-F1
#
_cell.length_a   1.000
_cell.length_b   1.000
_cell.length_c   1.000
_cell.angle_alpha   90.00
_cell.angle_beta   90.00
_cell.angle_gamma   90.00
#
_symmetry.space_group_name_H-M   'P 1'
#
loop_
_entity.id
_entity.type
_entity.pdbx_description
1 polymer ?
#
loop_
_entity_poly.entity_id
_entity_poly.type
_entity_poly.pdbx_seq_one_letter_code
_entity_poly.pdbx_strand_id
1 'polypeptide(L)'
;MSRSIAIAALASLLLATPAWAGSSCDQLPELRQALRQFHGKPADRDRAKWQVESAEKLCKDGKEAEAKTYIDLAHGLLLKDHKH
;
A
#
# COMPACT_ATOMS: atom_id res chain seq x y z
N MET A 1 50.03 -8.19 30.71
CA MET A 1 49.00 -7.38 31.39
C MET A 1 47.98 -6.95 30.36
N SER A 2 46.71 -7.18 30.71
CA SER A 2 45.48 -6.87 29.99
C SER A 2 45.48 -5.48 29.33
N ARG A 3 44.84 -5.28 28.18
CA ARG A 3 43.39 -4.98 28.13
C ARG A 3 42.80 -5.22 26.74
N SER A 4 41.79 -6.08 26.69
CA SER A 4 40.77 -6.11 25.65
C SER A 4 39.86 -4.88 25.78
N ILE A 5 39.51 -4.23 24.67
CA ILE A 5 38.25 -3.49 24.52
C ILE A 5 37.72 -3.82 23.13
N ALA A 6 36.66 -4.62 23.10
CA ALA A 6 35.86 -4.88 21.92
C ALA A 6 35.06 -3.62 21.57
N ILE A 7 35.13 -3.19 20.31
CA ILE A 7 34.22 -2.18 19.76
C ILE A 7 33.27 -2.91 18.82
N ALA A 8 32.17 -3.39 19.40
CA ALA A 8 30.95 -3.62 18.66
C ALA A 8 30.27 -2.26 18.50
N ALA A 9 30.21 -1.75 17.27
CA ALA A 9 29.42 -0.56 16.95
C ALA A 9 28.60 -0.85 15.69
N LEU A 10 27.48 -1.53 15.95
CA LEU A 10 26.15 -1.24 15.39
C LEU A 10 26.08 -1.03 13.88
N ALA A 11 25.79 -2.15 13.22
CA ALA A 11 24.91 -2.19 12.06
C ALA A 11 23.57 -1.51 12.42
N SER A 12 23.46 -0.20 12.19
CA SER A 12 22.23 0.57 12.41
C SER A 12 22.15 1.75 11.46
N LEU A 13 22.43 1.51 10.19
CA LEU A 13 21.84 2.29 9.11
C LEU A 13 20.65 1.50 8.57
N LEU A 14 19.67 1.30 9.45
CA LEU A 14 18.27 1.25 9.04
C LEU A 14 18.05 2.57 8.33
N LEU A 15 18.10 2.53 7.01
CA LEU A 15 17.59 3.57 6.14
C LEU A 15 16.27 4.02 6.76
N ALA A 16 16.28 5.25 7.25
CA ALA A 16 15.11 5.96 7.70
C ALA A 16 14.11 5.92 6.55
N THR A 17 13.20 4.96 6.61
CA THR A 17 11.97 5.03 5.83
C THR A 17 11.28 6.31 6.28
N PRO A 18 10.93 7.21 5.35
CA PRO A 18 10.28 8.45 5.74
C PRO A 18 8.95 8.09 6.40
N ALA A 19 8.84 8.39 7.69
CA ALA A 19 7.63 8.22 8.51
C ALA A 19 6.45 9.13 8.06
N TRP A 20 6.55 9.74 6.87
CA TRP A 20 5.56 10.58 6.22
C TRP A 20 4.98 9.93 4.94
N ALA A 21 5.36 8.67 4.67
CA ALA A 21 4.65 7.83 3.71
C ALA A 21 3.65 7.00 4.52
N GLY A 22 2.38 7.42 4.57
CA GLY A 22 1.31 6.45 4.79
C GLY A 22 1.53 5.35 3.76
N SER A 23 1.62 4.10 4.21
CA SER A 23 1.81 2.98 3.29
C SER A 23 0.69 3.06 2.25
N SER A 24 0.98 2.78 0.97
CA SER A 24 -0.06 2.73 -0.07
C SER A 24 -1.26 1.88 0.40
N CYS A 25 -0.96 0.88 1.22
CA CYS A 25 -1.86 -0.05 1.88
C CYS A 25 -2.85 0.59 2.87
N ASP A 26 -2.53 1.76 3.45
CA ASP A 26 -3.42 2.51 4.34
C ASP A 26 -4.66 3.02 3.62
N GLN A 27 -4.62 3.11 2.28
CA GLN A 27 -5.76 3.52 1.44
C GLN A 27 -6.71 2.34 1.11
N LEU A 28 -6.34 1.10 1.41
CA LEU A 28 -7.17 -0.09 1.14
C LEU A 28 -8.54 -0.08 1.83
N PRO A 29 -8.68 0.33 3.11
CA PRO A 29 -9.98 0.44 3.76
C PRO A 29 -10.92 1.41 3.05
N GLU A 30 -10.39 2.55 2.59
CA GLU A 30 -11.15 3.56 1.85
C GLU A 30 -11.59 3.03 0.48
N LEU A 31 -10.68 2.38 -0.27
CA LEU A 31 -11.02 1.74 -1.55
C LEU A 31 -12.07 0.64 -1.39
N ARG A 32 -12.00 -0.17 -0.32
CA ARG A 32 -13.05 -1.16 -0.01
C ARG A 32 -14.39 -0.50 0.27
N GLN A 33 -14.40 0.62 0.97
CA GLN A 33 -15.61 1.37 1.23
C GLN A 33 -16.20 1.94 -0.06
N ALA A 34 -15.36 2.57 -0.89
CA ALA A 34 -15.76 3.08 -2.19
C ALA A 34 -16.30 1.97 -3.11
N LEU A 35 -15.68 0.79 -3.12
CA LEU A 35 -16.16 -0.38 -3.88
C LEU A 35 -17.55 -0.87 -3.42
N ARG A 36 -17.86 -0.79 -2.12
CA ARG A 36 -19.20 -1.13 -1.60
C ARG A 36 -20.27 -0.13 -2.04
N GLN A 37 -19.87 1.13 -2.18
CA GLN A 37 -20.74 2.24 -2.60
C GLN A 37 -20.66 2.52 -4.11
N PHE A 38 -19.94 1.70 -4.86
CA PHE A 38 -19.75 1.91 -6.29
C PHE A 38 -21.03 1.57 -7.06
N HIS A 39 -21.61 2.59 -7.71
CA HIS A 39 -22.83 2.50 -8.52
C HIS A 39 -22.56 2.39 -10.03
N GLY A 40 -21.31 2.26 -10.45
CA GLY A 40 -20.92 2.13 -11.87
C GLY A 40 -21.21 0.76 -12.48
N LYS A 41 -20.69 0.51 -13.68
CA LYS A 41 -20.96 -0.73 -14.43
C LYS A 41 -20.45 -1.97 -13.67
N PRO A 42 -21.14 -3.13 -13.77
CA PRO A 42 -20.69 -4.36 -13.13
C PRO A 42 -19.25 -4.75 -13.50
N ALA A 43 -18.87 -4.59 -14.77
CA ALA A 43 -17.52 -4.90 -15.24
C ALA A 43 -16.43 -4.02 -14.60
N ASP A 44 -16.74 -2.75 -14.34
CA ASP A 44 -15.81 -1.82 -13.67
C ASP A 44 -15.71 -2.14 -12.18
N ARG A 45 -16.83 -2.55 -11.57
CA ARG A 45 -16.87 -3.03 -10.18
C ARG A 45 -16.01 -4.28 -10.00
N ASP A 46 -16.13 -5.26 -10.89
CA ASP A 46 -15.34 -6.50 -10.84
C ASP A 46 -13.84 -6.22 -11.04
N ARG A 47 -13.51 -5.30 -11.96
CA ARG A 47 -12.13 -4.85 -12.16
C ARG A 47 -11.57 -4.15 -10.92
N ALA A 48 -12.31 -3.22 -10.34
CA ALA A 48 -11.90 -2.52 -9.13
C ALA A 48 -11.75 -3.49 -7.95
N LYS A 49 -12.66 -4.45 -7.81
CA LYS A 49 -12.55 -5.52 -6.81
C LYS A 49 -11.27 -6.32 -6.96
N TRP A 50 -10.96 -6.77 -8.18
CA TRP A 50 -9.74 -7.52 -8.45
C TRP A 50 -8.48 -6.71 -8.11
N GLN A 51 -8.47 -5.40 -8.38
CA GLN A 51 -7.35 -4.52 -8.06
C GLN A 51 -7.17 -4.32 -6.56
N VAL A 52 -8.25 -4.09 -5.82
CA VAL A 52 -8.22 -4.00 -4.35
C VAL A 52 -7.71 -5.29 -3.72
N GLU A 53 -8.20 -6.45 -4.18
CA GLU A 53 -7.75 -7.76 -3.68
C GLU A 53 -6.27 -8.05 -4.01
N SER A 54 -5.80 -7.62 -5.19
CA SER A 54 -4.41 -7.77 -5.60
C SER A 54 -3.49 -6.88 -4.78
N ALA A 55 -3.89 -5.63 -4.55
CA ALA A 55 -3.19 -4.70 -3.68
C ALA A 55 -3.08 -5.23 -2.25
N GLU A 56 -4.16 -5.78 -1.69
CA GLU A 56 -4.14 -6.38 -0.35
C GLU A 56 -3.15 -7.53 -0.21
N LYS A 57 -3.07 -8.42 -1.20
CA LYS A 57 -2.10 -9.51 -1.20
C LYS A 57 -0.68 -8.96 -1.19
N LEU A 58 -0.39 -8.01 -2.08
CA LEU A 58 0.94 -7.39 -2.18
C LEU A 58 1.32 -6.63 -0.90
N CYS A 59 0.36 -5.96 -0.26
CA CYS A 59 0.56 -5.33 1.03
C CYS A 59 0.87 -6.34 2.13
N LYS A 60 0.17 -7.49 2.19
CA LYS A 60 0.48 -8.57 3.13
C LYS A 60 1.86 -9.20 2.87
N ASP A 61 2.28 -9.22 1.62
CA ASP A 61 3.58 -9.76 1.20
C ASP A 61 4.74 -8.75 1.39
N GLY A 62 4.46 -7.54 1.93
CA GLY A 62 5.46 -6.49 2.11
C GLY A 62 5.90 -5.81 0.80
N LYS A 63 5.17 -6.02 -0.29
CA LYS A 63 5.44 -5.49 -1.63
C LYS A 63 4.66 -4.19 -1.89
N GLU A 64 4.84 -3.21 -1.03
CA GLU A 64 4.05 -1.96 -1.06
C GLU A 64 4.21 -1.15 -2.36
N ALA A 65 5.39 -1.21 -2.99
CA ALA A 65 5.65 -0.55 -4.26
C ALA A 65 4.85 -1.18 -5.42
N GLU A 66 4.70 -2.50 -5.44
CA GLU A 66 3.86 -3.20 -6.41
C GLU A 66 2.38 -2.95 -6.10
N ALA A 67 2.01 -2.99 -4.81
CA ALA A 67 0.65 -2.72 -4.35
C ALA A 67 0.16 -1.33 -4.77
N LYS A 68 1.05 -0.32 -4.73
CA LYS A 68 0.74 1.05 -5.14
C LYS A 68 0.12 1.13 -6.53
N THR A 69 0.64 0.39 -7.50
CA THR A 69 0.12 0.40 -8.87
C THR A 69 -1.35 -0.04 -8.91
N TYR A 70 -1.68 -1.10 -8.17
CA TYR A 70 -3.05 -1.60 -8.10
C TYR A 70 -3.97 -0.64 -7.33
N ILE A 71 -3.46 0.01 -6.29
CA ILE A 71 -4.18 1.01 -5.48
C ILE A 71 -4.50 2.23 -6.34
N ASP A 72 -3.54 2.76 -7.10
CA ASP A 72 -3.75 3.91 -7.98
C ASP A 72 -4.79 3.60 -9.08
N LEU A 73 -4.78 2.40 -9.64
CA LEU A 73 -5.77 1.97 -10.63
C LEU A 73 -7.17 1.83 -10.00
N ALA A 74 -7.27 1.22 -8.81
CA ALA A 74 -8.53 1.06 -8.10
C ALA A 74 -9.10 2.42 -7.70
N HIS A 75 -8.25 3.34 -7.25
CA HIS A 75 -8.60 4.71 -6.92
C HIS A 75 -9.13 5.47 -8.16
N GLY A 76 -8.49 5.26 -9.32
CA GLY A 76 -8.93 5.80 -10.59
C GLY A 76 -10.29 5.28 -11.07
N LEU A 77 -10.69 4.08 -10.68
CA LEU A 77 -11.99 3.51 -11.00
C LEU A 77 -13.08 3.87 -9.98
N LEU A 78 -12.73 3.90 -8.70
CA LEU A 78 -13.70 4.02 -7.60
C LEU A 78 -13.96 5.46 -7.18
N LEU A 79 -12.94 6.32 -7.22
CA LEU A 79 -12.98 7.67 -6.64
C LEU A 79 -12.93 8.78 -7.71
N LYS A 80 -12.60 8.44 -8.96
CA LYS A 80 -12.57 9.39 -10.07
C LYS A 80 -13.97 9.73 -10.63
N ASP A 81 -14.97 8.91 -10.33
CA ASP A 81 -16.37 9.13 -10.74
C ASP A 81 -17.10 10.21 -9.90
N HIS A 82 -16.45 10.84 -8.93
CA HIS A 82 -17.04 11.95 -8.16
C HIS A 82 -17.03 13.33 -8.89
N LYS A 83 -16.68 13.39 -10.19
CA LYS A 83 -16.46 14.68 -10.90
C LYS A 83 -17.20 14.91 -12.22
N HIS A 84 -18.28 14.17 -12.54
CA HIS A 84 -19.15 14.58 -13.64
C HIS A 84 -20.63 14.60 -13.26
#